data_AF-A0A172U4N3-F1
#
_entry.id   AF-A0A172U4N3-F1
#
_cell.length_a   1.000
_cell.length_b   1.000
_cell.length_c   1.000
_cell.angle_alpha   90.00
_cell.angle_beta   90.00
_cell.angle_gamma   90.00
#
_symmetry.space_group_name_H-M   'P 1'
#
loop_
_entity.id
_entity.type
_entity.pdbx_description
1 polymer ?
#
loop_
_entity_poly.entity_id
_entity_poly.type
_entity_poly.pdbx_seq_one_letter_code
_entity_poly.pdbx_strand_id
1 'polypeptide(L)'
;MSAVRYRDGRAGPEHAAARRALAAAALTFCWPWPAAAEQYRQGVYLSSQVNVAADGRNIVGDAANEPSLALNPLDPANIVVSWRQFDSVASSFRQGGWAYTADAGEHWHFAGTITPGEGRSNPTLDVDALGHFYYQSLHFDPSYTFVQDIQVIKSLDGGRSWEAPVFAYGQGGDKAQMAVDRSGTASDGHVYLVWRDCLAEKCFVRSTDRGASFQPPLAIPSTPTFGTMRIGNDGELYLAGRLEPPEFDPEQPDRNLHRHLFSRSLNARDPAQIPTFDTREVDLGGLAPLFLFKQNPNQYGPVGDVQVGVDASTGAMRGQLYLLATVDPPGEDNLDISFVRSLDGGDNWSAPVRINDDARSQHHWNWFGMMGVAPNSRIDAVWYDTRDSASYKVSRLYYSYSWDGGQTWSKNVPVSPAFDTTLAYPHASTKIGDYSTLVSDANAAHIAYTATFNGEQDVYYLQVFPDCNQNGQSDVADIAQRRVGDTNANHLPDVCEAIRVLGDIDADRDVDQADIDRVLAGRGRRAAPGDPRDIDGNGTINVLDARKLAAACTRPRCAM
;
A
#
# COMPACT_ATOMS: atom_id res chain seq x y z
N MET A 1 17.97 4.24 -68.63
CA MET A 1 18.85 4.00 -69.80
C MET A 1 20.29 4.27 -69.38
N SER A 2 21.17 3.34 -69.73
CA SER A 2 22.65 3.37 -69.66
C SER A 2 23.34 3.36 -68.30
N ALA A 3 23.77 2.15 -67.94
CA ALA A 3 24.93 1.84 -67.13
C ALA A 3 26.24 2.08 -67.92
N VAL A 4 27.33 2.40 -67.22
CA VAL A 4 28.70 2.09 -67.67
C VAL A 4 29.54 1.64 -66.47
N ARG A 5 29.97 0.38 -66.50
CA ARG A 5 31.11 -0.19 -65.73
C ARG A 5 32.40 0.06 -66.51
N TYR A 6 33.56 0.03 -65.83
CA TYR A 6 34.78 -0.76 -66.15
C TYR A 6 35.91 -0.34 -65.16
N ARG A 7 36.35 -1.23 -64.25
CA ARG A 7 37.54 -2.11 -64.26
C ARG A 7 38.85 -1.49 -63.69
N ASP A 8 39.17 -1.94 -62.47
CA ASP A 8 40.33 -2.76 -62.05
C ASP A 8 41.74 -2.56 -62.66
N GLY A 9 42.77 -2.52 -61.79
CA GLY A 9 44.16 -2.82 -62.17
C GLY A 9 45.31 -2.46 -61.19
N ARG A 10 45.74 -3.45 -60.38
CA ARG A 10 47.13 -3.88 -59.99
C ARG A 10 48.08 -2.87 -59.30
N ALA A 11 48.58 -3.07 -58.07
CA ALA A 11 49.51 -4.09 -57.50
C ALA A 11 51.03 -3.77 -57.64
N GLY A 12 51.74 -3.72 -56.50
CA GLY A 12 53.22 -3.75 -56.36
C GLY A 12 53.68 -3.72 -54.87
N PRO A 13 54.82 -4.32 -54.48
CA PRO A 13 54.93 -5.14 -53.24
C PRO A 13 56.12 -4.82 -52.29
N GLU A 14 56.24 -5.65 -51.23
CA GLU A 14 57.39 -5.92 -50.31
C GLU A 14 57.57 -4.96 -49.11
N HIS A 15 57.66 -5.40 -47.84
CA HIS A 15 58.54 -6.42 -47.25
C HIS A 15 57.96 -7.15 -46.00
N ALA A 16 58.36 -8.42 -45.85
CA ALA A 16 58.26 -9.30 -44.67
C ALA A 16 59.17 -8.82 -43.51
N ALA A 17 59.13 -9.27 -42.24
CA ALA A 17 58.66 -10.46 -41.53
C ALA A 17 58.48 -10.07 -40.03
N ALA A 18 57.70 -10.74 -39.19
CA ALA A 18 58.15 -11.94 -38.47
C ALA A 18 56.99 -12.58 -37.68
N ARG A 19 56.92 -13.91 -37.76
CA ARG A 19 56.00 -14.80 -37.03
C ARG A 19 56.44 -14.96 -35.57
N ARG A 20 55.50 -14.88 -34.62
CA ARG A 20 55.59 -15.61 -33.34
C ARG A 20 54.22 -16.16 -32.92
N ALA A 21 54.19 -17.49 -32.83
CA ALA A 21 53.44 -18.39 -31.95
C ALA A 21 51.96 -18.10 -31.62
N LEU A 22 51.09 -18.99 -32.12
CA LEU A 22 49.80 -19.30 -31.50
C LEU A 22 50.01 -19.89 -30.10
N ALA A 23 49.41 -19.28 -29.10
CA ALA A 23 48.93 -19.96 -27.91
C ALA A 23 47.43 -19.68 -27.82
N ALA A 24 46.62 -20.73 -27.91
CA ALA A 24 45.18 -20.67 -27.81
C ALA A 24 44.79 -20.30 -26.37
N ALA A 25 44.37 -19.07 -26.15
CA ALA A 25 43.52 -18.72 -25.02
C ALA A 25 42.07 -18.83 -25.49
N ALA A 26 41.43 -19.96 -25.17
CA ALA A 26 39.98 -20.02 -25.16
C ALA A 26 39.50 -19.07 -24.06
N LEU A 27 39.26 -17.80 -24.42
CA LEU A 27 38.45 -16.90 -23.62
C LEU A 27 37.04 -17.47 -23.64
N THR A 28 36.71 -18.29 -22.65
CA THR A 28 35.33 -18.41 -22.19
C THR A 28 34.87 -17.00 -21.84
N PHE A 29 34.18 -16.37 -22.78
CA PHE A 29 33.27 -15.29 -22.46
C PHE A 29 32.21 -15.92 -21.55
N CYS A 30 32.45 -15.88 -20.23
CA CYS A 30 31.34 -15.85 -19.29
C CYS A 30 30.59 -14.56 -19.61
N TRP A 31 29.58 -14.65 -20.48
CA TRP A 31 28.48 -13.70 -20.39
C TRP A 31 27.96 -13.82 -18.96
N PRO A 32 27.91 -12.73 -18.17
CA PRO A 32 27.17 -12.79 -16.92
C PRO A 32 25.77 -13.25 -17.31
N TRP A 33 25.35 -14.40 -16.77
CA TRP A 33 23.96 -14.81 -16.87
C TRP A 33 23.12 -13.65 -16.33
N PRO A 34 22.10 -13.19 -17.07
CA PRO A 34 21.32 -12.04 -16.62
C PRO A 34 20.55 -12.41 -15.35
N ALA A 35 20.63 -11.53 -14.35
CA ALA A 35 19.95 -11.67 -13.07
C ALA A 35 18.42 -11.58 -13.24
N ALA A 36 17.68 -12.26 -12.34
CA ALA A 36 16.22 -12.19 -12.24
C ALA A 36 15.72 -10.78 -11.87
N ALA A 37 14.39 -10.57 -11.79
CA ALA A 37 13.79 -9.38 -11.21
C ALA A 37 14.57 -8.92 -9.97
N GLU A 38 14.99 -7.66 -9.93
CA GLU A 38 15.78 -7.18 -8.80
C GLU A 38 14.87 -7.09 -7.57
N GLN A 39 15.14 -8.00 -6.64
CA GLN A 39 14.43 -8.11 -5.37
C GLN A 39 15.25 -7.41 -4.29
N TYR A 40 14.58 -6.52 -3.57
CA TYR A 40 15.21 -5.68 -2.56
C TYR A 40 14.71 -6.10 -1.18
N ARG A 41 15.64 -6.42 -0.27
CA ARG A 41 15.32 -6.99 1.05
C ARG A 41 15.63 -6.03 2.18
N GLN A 42 14.71 -5.97 3.14
CA GLN A 42 14.91 -5.36 4.45
C GLN A 42 14.44 -6.35 5.52
N GLY A 43 15.39 -7.06 6.14
CA GLY A 43 15.07 -8.18 7.02
C GLY A 43 14.30 -9.27 6.26
N VAL A 44 13.10 -9.59 6.75
CA VAL A 44 12.19 -10.59 6.15
C VAL A 44 11.35 -10.03 5.01
N TYR A 45 11.29 -8.71 4.88
CA TYR A 45 10.44 -8.02 3.91
C TYR A 45 11.12 -7.94 2.54
N LEU A 46 10.34 -8.21 1.50
CA LEU A 46 10.78 -8.30 0.11
C LEU A 46 10.01 -7.30 -0.75
N SER A 47 10.74 -6.37 -1.36
CA SER A 47 10.20 -5.51 -2.41
C SER A 47 10.52 -6.11 -3.78
N SER A 48 9.48 -6.38 -4.56
CA SER A 48 9.56 -6.97 -5.91
C SER A 48 9.13 -5.93 -6.94
N GLN A 49 9.96 -5.67 -7.95
CA GLN A 49 9.59 -4.76 -9.04
C GLN A 49 8.39 -5.31 -9.84
N VAL A 50 7.47 -4.43 -10.22
CA VAL A 50 6.20 -4.73 -10.89
C VAL A 50 6.25 -4.41 -12.38
N ASN A 51 6.78 -3.23 -12.75
CA ASN A 51 6.96 -2.80 -14.14
C ASN A 51 8.19 -3.48 -14.77
N VAL A 52 8.10 -4.80 -14.97
CA VAL A 52 9.21 -5.62 -15.48
C VAL A 52 9.02 -6.03 -16.95
N ALA A 53 10.12 -6.29 -17.65
CA ALA A 53 10.09 -6.89 -18.99
C ALA A 53 9.47 -8.30 -18.96
N ALA A 54 9.18 -8.86 -20.14
CA ALA A 54 8.57 -10.18 -20.27
C ALA A 54 9.39 -11.34 -19.65
N ASP A 55 10.70 -11.15 -19.43
CA ASP A 55 11.58 -12.09 -18.75
C ASP A 55 11.77 -11.78 -17.25
N GLY A 56 10.97 -10.87 -16.71
CA GLY A 56 10.96 -10.46 -15.31
C GLY A 56 12.05 -9.47 -14.92
N ARG A 57 12.87 -8.97 -15.86
CA ARG A 57 13.97 -8.04 -15.53
C ARG A 57 13.52 -6.59 -15.55
N ASN A 58 14.28 -5.74 -14.86
CA ASN A 58 14.14 -4.28 -14.93
C ASN A 58 14.16 -3.77 -16.38
N ILE A 59 13.33 -2.77 -16.68
CA ILE A 59 13.26 -2.08 -17.98
C ILE A 59 14.16 -0.83 -17.92
N VAL A 60 15.47 -1.02 -18.11
CA VAL A 60 16.46 0.05 -17.97
C VAL A 60 16.09 1.31 -18.77
N GLY A 61 16.06 2.44 -18.07
CA GLY A 61 15.79 3.77 -18.59
C GLY A 61 14.32 4.15 -18.70
N ASP A 62 13.38 3.27 -18.31
CA ASP A 62 11.95 3.59 -18.18
C ASP A 62 11.66 4.44 -16.92
N ALA A 63 10.41 4.82 -16.73
CA ALA A 63 9.97 5.33 -15.44
C ALA A 63 8.51 4.96 -15.17
N ALA A 64 8.20 4.69 -13.92
CA ALA A 64 6.88 4.33 -13.44
C ALA A 64 6.63 4.96 -12.07
N ASN A 65 5.48 5.58 -11.87
CA ASN A 65 5.11 6.16 -10.57
C ASN A 65 3.60 6.31 -10.38
N GLU A 66 3.19 6.75 -9.19
CA GLU A 66 1.77 6.83 -8.76
C GLU A 66 1.05 5.49 -8.80
N PRO A 67 1.56 4.48 -8.08
CA PRO A 67 0.94 3.18 -8.10
C PRO A 67 -0.36 3.12 -7.30
N SER A 68 -1.31 2.38 -7.86
CA SER A 68 -2.52 1.91 -7.18
C SER A 68 -2.60 0.40 -7.24
N LEU A 69 -3.21 -0.23 -6.23
CA LEU A 69 -3.24 -1.67 -6.06
C LEU A 69 -4.64 -2.13 -5.64
N ALA A 70 -5.07 -3.27 -6.19
CA ALA A 70 -6.28 -3.97 -5.75
C ALA A 70 -6.01 -5.48 -5.62
N LEU A 71 -6.62 -6.10 -4.59
CA LEU A 71 -6.58 -7.55 -4.36
C LEU A 71 -7.93 -8.16 -4.69
N ASN A 72 -7.94 -9.25 -5.46
CA ASN A 72 -9.16 -9.98 -5.75
C ASN A 72 -9.73 -10.59 -4.45
N PRO A 73 -10.96 -10.23 -4.03
CA PRO A 73 -11.54 -10.76 -2.79
C PRO A 73 -11.86 -12.26 -2.85
N LEU A 74 -11.91 -12.85 -4.05
CA LEU A 74 -12.17 -14.28 -4.26
C LEU A 74 -10.89 -15.12 -4.36
N ASP A 75 -9.75 -14.48 -4.62
CA ASP A 75 -8.45 -15.12 -4.78
C ASP A 75 -7.33 -14.15 -4.39
N PRO A 76 -6.87 -14.16 -3.13
CA PRO A 76 -5.81 -13.27 -2.66
C PRO A 76 -4.46 -13.44 -3.40
N ALA A 77 -4.27 -14.53 -4.15
CA ALA A 77 -3.09 -14.68 -5.00
C ALA A 77 -3.16 -13.81 -6.28
N ASN A 78 -4.36 -13.34 -6.65
CA ASN A 78 -4.57 -12.45 -7.78
C ASN A 78 -4.58 -10.98 -7.35
N ILE A 79 -3.51 -10.27 -7.70
CA ILE A 79 -3.30 -8.85 -7.37
C ILE A 79 -3.05 -8.10 -8.68
N VAL A 80 -3.62 -6.90 -8.80
CA VAL A 80 -3.40 -5.99 -9.93
C VAL A 80 -2.84 -4.68 -9.41
N VAL A 81 -1.83 -4.17 -10.10
CA VAL A 81 -1.19 -2.88 -9.82
C VAL A 81 -1.23 -2.02 -11.07
N SER A 82 -1.60 -0.76 -10.93
CA SER A 82 -1.61 0.25 -11.99
C SER A 82 -0.67 1.40 -11.66
N TRP A 83 -0.18 2.13 -12.66
CA TRP A 83 0.70 3.29 -12.46
C TRP A 83 0.73 4.20 -13.69
N ARG A 84 1.33 5.38 -13.56
CA ARG A 84 1.71 6.19 -14.73
C ARG A 84 2.96 5.61 -15.37
N GLN A 85 2.81 5.03 -16.56
CA GLN A 85 3.94 4.51 -17.33
C GLN A 85 4.57 5.63 -18.15
N PHE A 86 5.90 5.72 -18.08
CA PHE A 86 6.75 6.47 -18.99
C PHE A 86 7.70 5.48 -19.67
N ASP A 87 7.76 5.48 -20.99
CA ASP A 87 8.68 4.57 -21.70
C ASP A 87 10.15 5.00 -21.55
N SER A 88 10.40 6.21 -21.05
CA SER A 88 11.73 6.72 -20.76
C SER A 88 11.74 7.81 -19.69
N VAL A 89 12.77 7.84 -18.84
CA VAL A 89 13.10 8.97 -17.94
C VAL A 89 13.28 10.31 -18.68
N ALA A 90 13.54 10.29 -19.99
CA ALA A 90 13.64 11.50 -20.80
C ALA A 90 12.28 12.05 -21.27
N SER A 91 11.18 11.33 -21.03
CA SER A 91 9.85 11.63 -21.55
C SER A 91 8.91 12.18 -20.47
N SER A 92 8.04 13.12 -20.85
CA SER A 92 6.89 13.58 -20.04
C SER A 92 5.58 12.94 -20.49
N PHE A 93 5.60 12.16 -21.58
CA PHE A 93 4.44 11.44 -22.08
C PHE A 93 4.12 10.26 -21.17
N ARG A 94 2.86 10.19 -20.72
CA ARG A 94 2.37 9.23 -19.74
C ARG A 94 1.31 8.36 -20.39
N GLN A 95 1.41 7.06 -20.15
CA GLN A 95 0.41 6.08 -20.53
C GLN A 95 -0.11 5.38 -19.27
N GLY A 96 -1.19 4.61 -19.43
CA GLY A 96 -1.76 3.82 -18.35
C GLY A 96 -1.03 2.49 -18.17
N GLY A 97 -0.09 2.41 -17.23
CA GLY A 97 0.61 1.17 -16.91
C GLY A 97 -0.21 0.26 -16.02
N TRP A 98 -0.08 -1.05 -16.22
CA TRP A 98 -0.68 -2.05 -15.33
C TRP A 98 0.06 -3.38 -15.40
N ALA A 99 0.04 -4.16 -14.32
CA ALA A 99 0.50 -5.54 -14.28
C ALA A 99 -0.36 -6.34 -13.30
N TYR A 100 -0.27 -7.65 -13.42
CA TYR A 100 -0.97 -8.59 -12.54
C TYR A 100 -0.06 -9.72 -12.10
N THR A 101 -0.45 -10.36 -10.99
CA THR A 101 0.10 -11.62 -10.49
C THR A 101 -1.07 -12.58 -10.26
N ALA A 102 -0.77 -13.89 -10.27
CA ALA A 102 -1.67 -14.96 -9.85
C ALA A 102 -1.00 -15.89 -8.82
N ASP A 103 0.10 -15.43 -8.21
CA ASP A 103 0.92 -16.15 -7.25
C ASP A 103 1.33 -15.24 -6.08
N ALA A 104 0.41 -14.37 -5.65
CA ALA A 104 0.56 -13.50 -4.48
C ALA A 104 1.75 -12.51 -4.57
N GLY A 105 2.16 -12.16 -5.79
CA GLY A 105 3.23 -11.20 -6.05
C GLY A 105 4.63 -11.81 -6.15
N GLU A 106 4.74 -13.13 -6.27
CA GLU A 106 6.01 -13.80 -6.59
C GLU A 106 6.48 -13.44 -8.01
N HIS A 107 5.57 -13.45 -8.99
CA HIS A 107 5.84 -13.08 -10.38
C HIS A 107 4.83 -12.08 -10.91
N TRP A 108 5.32 -11.08 -11.66
CA TRP A 108 4.52 -10.02 -12.26
C TRP A 108 4.48 -10.14 -13.78
N HIS A 109 3.29 -9.96 -14.33
CA HIS A 109 3.02 -10.00 -15.76
C HIS A 109 2.61 -8.60 -16.24
N PHE A 110 3.53 -7.93 -16.95
CA PHE A 110 3.30 -6.65 -17.62
C PHE A 110 3.17 -6.88 -19.13
N ALA A 111 1.95 -6.67 -19.67
CA ALA A 111 1.65 -6.95 -21.08
C ALA A 111 1.60 -5.70 -21.97
N GLY A 112 1.95 -4.52 -21.42
CA GLY A 112 1.85 -3.23 -22.09
C GLY A 112 0.86 -2.30 -21.40
N THR A 113 0.52 -1.19 -22.06
CA THR A 113 -0.28 -0.12 -21.48
C THR A 113 -1.75 -0.18 -21.89
N ILE A 114 -2.62 0.40 -21.06
CA ILE A 114 -4.01 0.69 -21.39
C ILE A 114 -4.05 1.64 -22.61
N THR A 115 -4.83 1.26 -23.62
CA THR A 115 -4.98 1.95 -24.92
C THR A 115 -3.69 2.58 -25.44
N PRO A 116 -2.73 1.76 -25.94
CA PRO A 116 -1.39 2.22 -26.30
C PRO A 116 -1.38 3.44 -27.22
N GLY A 117 -0.56 4.43 -26.87
CA GLY A 117 -0.44 5.69 -27.60
C GLY A 117 -1.38 6.81 -27.14
N GLU A 118 -2.35 6.52 -26.27
CA GLU A 118 -3.18 7.55 -25.64
C GLU A 118 -2.54 8.08 -24.35
N GLY A 119 -2.65 9.40 -24.14
CA GLY A 119 -2.17 10.03 -22.91
C GLY A 119 -3.06 9.67 -21.73
N ARG A 120 -2.48 9.09 -20.67
CA ARG A 120 -3.22 8.73 -19.45
C ARG A 120 -2.44 9.06 -18.18
N SER A 121 -3.13 9.52 -17.14
CA SER A 121 -2.52 9.87 -15.85
C SER A 121 -3.44 9.55 -14.68
N ASN A 122 -2.85 9.57 -13.48
CA ASN A 122 -3.50 9.37 -12.19
C ASN A 122 -4.40 8.13 -12.14
N PRO A 123 -3.88 6.94 -12.48
CA PRO A 123 -4.68 5.74 -12.45
C PRO A 123 -4.97 5.28 -11.03
N THR A 124 -6.23 4.91 -10.77
CA THR A 124 -6.59 4.23 -9.53
C THR A 124 -7.36 2.95 -9.82
N LEU A 125 -7.12 1.93 -8.99
CA LEU A 125 -7.73 0.62 -9.08
C LEU A 125 -8.72 0.40 -7.94
N ASP A 126 -9.76 -0.36 -8.24
CA ASP A 126 -10.59 -1.02 -7.24
C ASP A 126 -11.18 -2.32 -7.84
N VAL A 127 -11.87 -3.13 -7.04
CA VAL A 127 -12.41 -4.42 -7.44
C VAL A 127 -13.77 -4.65 -6.81
N ASP A 128 -14.71 -5.24 -7.56
CA ASP A 128 -16.03 -5.59 -7.03
C ASP A 128 -16.03 -6.95 -6.30
N ALA A 129 -17.13 -7.26 -5.62
CA ALA A 129 -17.31 -8.52 -4.90
C ALA A 129 -17.26 -9.78 -5.81
N LEU A 130 -17.30 -9.61 -7.14
CA LEU A 130 -17.22 -10.71 -8.11
C LEU A 130 -15.78 -10.92 -8.63
N GLY A 131 -14.82 -10.12 -8.17
CA GLY A 131 -13.42 -10.18 -8.62
C GLY A 131 -13.18 -9.47 -9.95
N HIS A 132 -14.09 -8.61 -10.42
CA HIS A 132 -13.84 -7.76 -11.59
C HIS A 132 -13.08 -6.50 -11.16
N PHE A 133 -11.96 -6.24 -11.83
CA PHE A 133 -11.14 -5.07 -11.56
C PHE A 133 -11.62 -3.88 -12.36
N TYR A 134 -11.55 -2.70 -11.75
CA TYR A 134 -11.86 -1.42 -12.36
C TYR A 134 -10.59 -0.59 -12.35
N TYR A 135 -10.26 -0.02 -13.50
CA TYR A 135 -9.15 0.89 -13.71
C TYR A 135 -9.75 2.21 -14.15
N GLN A 136 -9.61 3.26 -13.35
CA GLN A 136 -9.92 4.61 -13.81
C GLN A 136 -8.62 5.32 -14.22
N SER A 137 -8.70 6.22 -15.19
CA SER A 137 -7.62 7.17 -15.47
C SER A 137 -8.14 8.47 -16.06
N LEU A 138 -7.39 9.55 -15.86
CA LEU A 138 -7.50 10.75 -16.66
C LEU A 138 -7.06 10.40 -18.08
N HIS A 139 -7.89 10.71 -19.07
CA HIS A 139 -7.63 10.49 -20.49
C HIS A 139 -7.44 11.85 -21.18
N PHE A 140 -6.28 12.03 -21.82
CA PHE A 140 -5.90 13.28 -22.45
C PHE A 140 -6.43 13.37 -23.88
N ASP A 141 -6.64 14.60 -24.33
CA ASP A 141 -6.87 14.87 -25.75
C ASP A 141 -5.67 14.43 -26.63
N PRO A 142 -5.86 14.24 -27.95
CA PRO A 142 -4.76 13.84 -28.84
C PRO A 142 -3.59 14.83 -28.91
N SER A 143 -3.77 16.10 -28.50
CA SER A 143 -2.69 17.09 -28.36
C SER A 143 -1.88 16.93 -27.08
N TYR A 144 -2.32 16.08 -26.15
CA TYR A 144 -1.71 15.86 -24.85
C TYR A 144 -1.59 17.15 -24.02
N THR A 145 -2.55 18.06 -24.19
CA THR A 145 -2.56 19.38 -23.54
C THR A 145 -3.62 19.52 -22.47
N PHE A 146 -4.65 18.66 -22.52
CA PHE A 146 -5.82 18.81 -21.67
C PHE A 146 -6.43 17.43 -21.36
N VAL A 147 -6.91 17.26 -20.12
CA VAL A 147 -7.68 16.08 -19.74
C VAL A 147 -9.07 16.19 -20.38
N GLN A 148 -9.29 15.40 -21.41
CA GLN A 148 -10.55 15.40 -22.15
C GLN A 148 -11.68 14.83 -21.29
N ASP A 149 -11.41 13.71 -20.61
CA ASP A 149 -12.34 13.01 -19.75
C ASP A 149 -11.63 12.08 -18.75
N ILE A 150 -12.39 11.60 -17.76
CA ILE A 150 -12.07 10.44 -16.95
C ILE A 150 -12.78 9.24 -17.58
N GLN A 151 -12.08 8.12 -17.66
CA GLN A 151 -12.63 6.87 -18.15
C GLN A 151 -12.44 5.76 -17.12
N VAL A 152 -13.41 4.85 -17.06
CA VAL A 152 -13.33 3.60 -16.29
C VAL A 152 -13.30 2.42 -17.25
N ILE A 153 -12.40 1.48 -16.97
CA ILE A 153 -12.09 0.34 -17.82
C ILE A 153 -12.11 -0.89 -16.92
N LYS A 154 -12.77 -1.96 -17.35
CA LYS A 154 -12.96 -3.14 -16.53
C LYS A 154 -12.12 -4.31 -17.01
N SER A 155 -11.63 -5.12 -16.10
CA SER A 155 -11.08 -6.45 -16.38
C SER A 155 -11.97 -7.51 -15.74
N LEU A 156 -12.31 -8.52 -16.54
CA LEU A 156 -13.15 -9.66 -16.11
C LEU A 156 -12.33 -10.93 -15.88
N ASP A 157 -11.01 -10.89 -16.05
CA ASP A 157 -10.14 -12.07 -16.11
C ASP A 157 -8.91 -12.00 -15.19
N GLY A 158 -9.04 -11.20 -14.12
CA GLY A 158 -8.02 -11.06 -13.08
C GLY A 158 -6.92 -10.04 -13.42
N GLY A 159 -7.26 -9.03 -14.22
CA GLY A 159 -6.34 -8.01 -14.72
C GLY A 159 -5.77 -8.34 -16.10
N ARG A 160 -5.79 -9.61 -16.55
CA ARG A 160 -5.05 -10.06 -17.77
C ARG A 160 -5.39 -9.29 -19.04
N SER A 161 -6.65 -8.90 -19.19
CA SER A 161 -7.11 -8.04 -20.28
C SER A 161 -8.15 -7.03 -19.79
N TRP A 162 -8.35 -5.99 -20.58
CA TRP A 162 -9.20 -4.86 -20.25
C TRP A 162 -10.22 -4.63 -21.36
N GLU A 163 -11.46 -4.35 -20.97
CA GLU A 163 -12.57 -4.04 -21.88
C GLU A 163 -12.41 -2.65 -22.51
N ALA A 164 -13.37 -2.26 -23.36
CA ALA A 164 -13.39 -0.91 -23.93
C ALA A 164 -13.61 0.14 -22.82
N PRO A 165 -12.96 1.33 -22.91
CA PRO A 165 -13.18 2.39 -21.94
C PRO A 165 -14.61 2.94 -21.92
N VAL A 166 -15.10 3.23 -20.72
CA VAL A 166 -16.40 3.87 -20.47
C VAL A 166 -16.19 5.30 -19.98
N PHE A 167 -16.82 6.26 -20.64
CA PHE A 167 -16.78 7.69 -20.28
C PHE A 167 -17.42 7.96 -18.91
N ALA A 168 -16.73 8.74 -18.07
CA ALA A 168 -17.14 9.06 -16.70
C ALA A 168 -17.02 10.56 -16.36
N TYR A 169 -17.21 11.44 -17.34
CA TYR A 169 -17.09 12.92 -17.21
C TYR A 169 -15.67 13.38 -16.87
N GLY A 170 -15.46 14.28 -15.91
CA GLY A 170 -14.12 14.67 -15.46
C GLY A 170 -13.29 15.54 -16.42
N GLN A 171 -13.91 16.22 -17.38
CA GLN A 171 -13.22 17.14 -18.29
C GLN A 171 -12.41 18.19 -17.48
N GLY A 172 -11.10 18.28 -17.74
CA GLY A 172 -10.17 19.16 -17.03
C GLY A 172 -9.83 18.74 -15.60
N GLY A 173 -10.31 17.59 -15.14
CA GLY A 173 -10.09 17.11 -13.78
C GLY A 173 -8.66 16.61 -13.54
N ASP A 174 -8.28 16.63 -12.26
CA ASP A 174 -7.03 16.06 -11.74
C ASP A 174 -7.33 15.20 -10.50
N LYS A 175 -6.39 14.35 -10.06
CA LYS A 175 -6.49 13.59 -8.81
C LYS A 175 -7.77 12.74 -8.69
N ALA A 176 -8.21 12.13 -9.79
CA ALA A 176 -9.37 11.26 -9.77
C ALA A 176 -9.13 10.05 -8.84
N GLN A 177 -10.15 9.71 -8.05
CA GLN A 177 -10.16 8.60 -7.11
C GLN A 177 -11.42 7.78 -7.33
N MET A 178 -11.35 6.48 -7.03
CA MET A 178 -12.45 5.54 -7.25
C MET A 178 -12.71 4.69 -6.01
N ALA A 179 -13.99 4.36 -5.81
CA ALA A 179 -14.41 3.33 -4.88
C ALA A 179 -15.53 2.50 -5.53
N VAL A 180 -15.45 1.18 -5.39
CA VAL A 180 -16.41 0.20 -5.89
C VAL A 180 -17.07 -0.46 -4.70
N ASP A 181 -18.40 -0.39 -4.66
CA ASP A 181 -19.19 -0.95 -3.57
C ASP A 181 -19.08 -2.48 -3.54
N ARG A 182 -18.67 -2.99 -2.38
CA ARG A 182 -18.58 -4.42 -2.06
C ARG A 182 -19.26 -4.75 -0.73
N SER A 183 -20.21 -3.91 -0.30
CA SER A 183 -20.93 -4.04 0.98
C SER A 183 -21.88 -5.24 1.01
N GLY A 184 -22.19 -5.85 -0.16
CA GLY A 184 -23.20 -6.90 -0.29
C GLY A 184 -24.64 -6.40 -0.14
N THR A 185 -24.85 -5.08 -0.09
CA THR A 185 -26.18 -4.46 -0.07
C THR A 185 -26.74 -4.29 -1.49
N ALA A 186 -27.88 -3.58 -1.63
CA ALA A 186 -28.46 -3.30 -2.94
C ALA A 186 -27.57 -2.42 -3.84
N SER A 187 -26.57 -1.74 -3.28
CA SER A 187 -25.60 -0.94 -4.04
C SER A 187 -24.36 -1.72 -4.46
N ASP A 188 -24.28 -3.03 -4.20
CA ASP A 188 -23.11 -3.84 -4.57
C ASP A 188 -22.77 -3.72 -6.06
N GLY A 189 -21.52 -3.32 -6.34
CA GLY A 189 -21.02 -3.01 -7.67
C GLY A 189 -21.33 -1.59 -8.17
N HIS A 190 -21.93 -0.70 -7.37
CA HIS A 190 -21.92 0.73 -7.67
C HIS A 190 -20.47 1.24 -7.74
N VAL A 191 -20.20 2.15 -8.69
CA VAL A 191 -18.86 2.76 -8.85
C VAL A 191 -18.98 4.25 -8.58
N TYR A 192 -18.12 4.77 -7.72
CA TYR A 192 -18.09 6.17 -7.32
C TYR A 192 -16.75 6.78 -7.72
N LEU A 193 -16.78 7.98 -8.29
CA LEU A 193 -15.58 8.74 -8.61
C LEU A 193 -15.66 10.13 -8.00
N VAL A 194 -14.53 10.62 -7.49
CA VAL A 194 -14.32 12.01 -7.11
C VAL A 194 -13.02 12.53 -7.74
N TRP A 195 -12.94 13.81 -8.08
CA TRP A 195 -11.72 14.43 -8.61
C TRP A 195 -11.57 15.89 -8.17
N ARG A 196 -10.36 16.44 -8.37
CA ARG A 196 -9.99 17.85 -8.21
C ARG A 196 -10.18 18.61 -9.53
N ASP A 197 -10.28 19.94 -9.50
CA ASP A 197 -10.40 20.81 -10.69
C ASP A 197 -11.71 20.60 -11.45
N CYS A 198 -12.80 20.92 -10.76
CA CYS A 198 -14.14 20.59 -11.20
C CYS A 198 -14.76 21.68 -12.05
N LEU A 199 -15.43 21.27 -13.14
CA LEU A 199 -16.26 22.20 -13.91
C LEU A 199 -17.55 22.51 -13.15
N ALA A 200 -17.78 23.81 -12.90
CA ALA A 200 -18.95 24.31 -12.17
C ALA A 200 -19.17 23.59 -10.82
N GLU A 201 -18.07 23.32 -10.10
CA GLU A 201 -18.06 22.69 -8.75
C GLU A 201 -18.56 21.24 -8.71
N LYS A 202 -18.77 20.59 -9.87
CA LYS A 202 -19.28 19.22 -9.96
C LYS A 202 -18.14 18.22 -10.08
N CYS A 203 -17.76 17.66 -8.93
CA CYS A 203 -16.55 16.84 -8.75
C CYS A 203 -16.83 15.35 -8.54
N PHE A 204 -18.09 14.91 -8.60
CA PHE A 204 -18.49 13.57 -8.20
C PHE A 204 -19.39 12.93 -9.25
N VAL A 205 -19.15 11.65 -9.57
CA VAL A 205 -20.09 10.82 -10.36
C VAL A 205 -20.33 9.48 -9.71
N ARG A 206 -21.46 8.88 -10.08
CA ARG A 206 -21.88 7.54 -9.66
C ARG A 206 -22.33 6.75 -10.88
N SER A 207 -21.91 5.49 -10.94
CA SER A 207 -22.54 4.44 -11.72
C SER A 207 -23.33 3.52 -10.78
N THR A 208 -24.53 3.13 -11.20
CA THR A 208 -25.37 2.15 -10.51
C THR A 208 -25.54 0.85 -11.31
N ASP A 209 -24.71 0.65 -12.33
CA ASP A 209 -24.79 -0.44 -13.29
C ASP A 209 -23.43 -1.11 -13.52
N ARG A 210 -22.60 -1.17 -12.47
CA ARG A 210 -21.25 -1.76 -12.49
C ARG A 210 -20.33 -1.09 -13.52
N GLY A 211 -20.36 0.23 -13.57
CA GLY A 211 -19.50 1.03 -14.44
C GLY A 211 -19.84 0.94 -15.92
N ALA A 212 -21.03 0.47 -16.30
CA ALA A 212 -21.46 0.44 -17.71
C ALA A 212 -21.86 1.85 -18.19
N SER A 213 -22.37 2.70 -17.30
CA SER A 213 -22.61 4.12 -17.55
C SER A 213 -22.52 4.95 -16.26
N PHE A 214 -22.28 6.25 -16.41
CA PHE A 214 -22.18 7.18 -15.29
C PHE A 214 -23.27 8.24 -15.36
N GLN A 215 -23.85 8.55 -14.20
CA GLN A 215 -24.84 9.62 -14.05
C GLN A 215 -24.15 11.00 -14.15
N PRO A 216 -24.89 12.07 -14.51
CA PRO A 216 -24.34 13.42 -14.57
C PRO A 216 -23.67 13.85 -13.25
N PRO A 217 -22.60 14.64 -13.30
CA PRO A 217 -21.80 14.95 -12.14
C PRO A 217 -22.53 15.87 -11.15
N LEU A 218 -22.24 15.67 -9.87
CA LEU A 218 -22.81 16.40 -8.74
C LEU A 218 -21.73 17.17 -7.98
N ALA A 219 -22.16 18.21 -7.27
CA ALA A 219 -21.31 18.96 -6.37
C ALA A 219 -21.26 18.29 -4.99
N ILE A 220 -20.11 18.36 -4.35
CA ILE A 220 -19.93 18.06 -2.93
C ILE A 220 -19.74 19.41 -2.22
N PRO A 221 -20.52 19.75 -1.18
CA PRO A 221 -20.27 20.95 -0.39
C PRO A 221 -18.87 20.88 0.20
N SER A 222 -18.02 21.87 -0.10
CA SER A 222 -16.60 21.88 0.24
C SER A 222 -15.89 20.58 -0.13
N THR A 223 -15.65 20.35 -1.43
CA THR A 223 -15.06 19.11 -1.95
C THR A 223 -13.73 18.75 -1.28
N PRO A 224 -13.62 17.58 -0.63
CA PRO A 224 -12.33 17.05 -0.18
C PRO A 224 -11.44 16.71 -1.39
N THR A 225 -10.24 17.29 -1.46
CA THR A 225 -9.23 16.98 -2.49
C THR A 225 -8.01 16.29 -1.88
N PHE A 226 -7.13 15.67 -2.68
CA PHE A 226 -5.93 14.95 -2.18
C PHE A 226 -6.24 13.97 -1.03
N GLY A 227 -7.10 13.01 -1.31
CA GLY A 227 -7.51 12.03 -0.33
C GLY A 227 -8.21 10.85 -0.99
N THR A 228 -8.85 10.01 -0.19
CA THR A 228 -9.38 8.72 -0.64
C THR A 228 -10.86 8.58 -0.33
N MET A 229 -11.48 7.54 -0.90
CA MET A 229 -12.87 7.17 -0.66
C MET A 229 -12.97 5.74 -0.14
N ARG A 230 -13.96 5.47 0.72
CA ARG A 230 -14.31 4.12 1.19
C ARG A 230 -15.82 3.95 1.30
N ILE A 231 -16.26 2.71 1.14
CA ILE A 231 -17.64 2.30 1.30
C ILE A 231 -17.84 1.69 2.68
N GLY A 232 -18.86 2.18 3.38
CA GLY A 232 -19.33 1.68 4.66
C GLY A 232 -20.00 0.32 4.53
N ASN A 233 -20.14 -0.36 5.66
CA ASN A 233 -20.62 -1.73 5.67
C ASN A 233 -22.08 -1.88 5.24
N ASP A 234 -22.85 -0.79 5.24
CA ASP A 234 -24.23 -0.78 4.79
C ASP A 234 -24.38 0.04 3.48
N GLY A 235 -23.28 0.35 2.79
CA GLY A 235 -23.25 1.10 1.52
C GLY A 235 -23.12 2.62 1.67
N GLU A 236 -22.85 3.14 2.87
CA GLU A 236 -22.49 4.56 3.05
C GLU A 236 -21.24 4.90 2.23
N LEU A 237 -21.17 6.11 1.68
CA LEU A 237 -19.97 6.59 1.02
C LEU A 237 -19.24 7.57 1.92
N TYR A 238 -17.96 7.32 2.19
CA TYR A 238 -17.07 8.19 2.97
C TYR A 238 -15.93 8.70 2.10
N LEU A 239 -15.61 9.97 2.24
CA LEU A 239 -14.51 10.65 1.58
C LEU A 239 -13.70 11.41 2.62
N ALA A 240 -12.38 11.39 2.47
CA ALA A 240 -11.49 12.27 3.21
C ALA A 240 -10.55 13.00 2.25
N GLY A 241 -10.06 14.14 2.67
CA GLY A 241 -9.19 14.98 1.86
C GLY A 241 -8.83 16.26 2.60
N ARG A 242 -8.41 17.28 1.86
CA ARG A 242 -8.09 18.60 2.38
C ARG A 242 -8.92 19.67 1.69
N LEU A 243 -9.14 20.77 2.41
CA LEU A 243 -9.71 22.00 1.89
C LEU A 243 -8.58 22.84 1.30
N GLU A 244 -8.52 22.95 -0.02
CA GLU A 244 -7.59 23.86 -0.67
C GLU A 244 -8.11 25.30 -0.56
N PRO A 245 -7.32 26.23 0.01
CA PRO A 245 -7.68 27.64 0.02
C PRO A 245 -7.69 28.17 -1.42
N PRO A 246 -8.54 29.17 -1.72
CA PRO A 246 -8.68 29.72 -3.06
C PRO A 246 -7.43 30.49 -3.52
N GLU A 247 -6.59 30.93 -2.58
CA GLU A 247 -5.40 31.73 -2.84
C GLU A 247 -4.22 31.15 -2.05
N PHE A 248 -3.05 31.16 -2.69
CA PHE A 248 -1.78 30.82 -2.08
C PHE A 248 -1.35 31.97 -1.17
N ASP A 249 -0.84 31.68 0.03
CA ASP A 249 -0.29 32.71 0.92
C ASP A 249 1.01 33.26 0.30
N PRO A 250 1.01 34.51 -0.20
CA PRO A 250 2.18 35.08 -0.85
C PRO A 250 3.25 35.53 0.16
N GLU A 251 2.89 35.69 1.44
CA GLU A 251 3.80 36.10 2.50
C GLU A 251 4.54 34.90 3.11
N GLN A 252 3.93 33.70 3.04
CA GLN A 252 4.53 32.43 3.46
C GLN A 252 4.48 31.37 2.36
N PRO A 253 5.23 31.55 1.26
CA PRO A 253 5.15 30.64 0.11
C PRO A 253 5.53 29.20 0.47
N ASP A 254 6.42 29.02 1.45
CA ASP A 254 6.87 27.71 1.94
C ASP A 254 5.94 27.09 3.00
N ARG A 255 4.79 27.72 3.33
CA ARG A 255 3.89 27.25 4.39
C ARG A 255 2.41 27.41 4.03
N ASN A 256 2.06 26.90 2.85
CA ASN A 256 0.67 26.77 2.44
C ASN A 256 0.07 25.53 3.08
N LEU A 257 -0.74 25.73 4.11
CA LEU A 257 -1.28 24.68 4.96
C LEU A 257 -2.79 24.57 4.82
N HIS A 258 -3.28 23.36 4.63
CA HIS A 258 -4.68 23.07 4.32
C HIS A 258 -5.34 22.36 5.50
N ARG A 259 -6.62 22.64 5.70
CA ARG A 259 -7.43 21.95 6.72
C ARG A 259 -7.88 20.59 6.18
N HIS A 260 -8.02 19.61 7.05
CA HIS A 260 -8.50 18.29 6.67
C HIS A 260 -10.04 18.27 6.66
N LEU A 261 -10.61 17.56 5.69
CA LEU A 261 -12.03 17.40 5.50
C LEU A 261 -12.42 15.92 5.57
N PHE A 262 -13.59 15.68 6.13
CA PHE A 262 -14.33 14.43 6.03
C PHE A 262 -15.72 14.74 5.46
N SER A 263 -16.13 13.97 4.45
CA SER A 263 -17.44 14.07 3.84
C SER A 263 -18.10 12.70 3.82
N ARG A 264 -19.41 12.65 4.09
CA ARG A 264 -20.20 11.41 4.03
C ARG A 264 -21.47 11.58 3.22
N SER A 265 -21.87 10.51 2.54
CA SER A 265 -23.19 10.37 1.92
C SER A 265 -23.85 9.07 2.37
N LEU A 266 -24.98 9.18 3.06
CA LEU A 266 -25.76 8.02 3.52
C LEU A 266 -26.73 7.49 2.47
N ASN A 267 -27.01 8.28 1.42
CA ASN A 267 -27.98 7.95 0.38
C ASN A 267 -27.35 7.70 -0.99
N ALA A 268 -26.03 7.81 -1.14
CA ALA A 268 -25.32 7.49 -2.38
C ALA A 268 -25.55 6.03 -2.85
N ARG A 269 -25.82 5.11 -1.91
CA ARG A 269 -26.22 3.73 -2.18
C ARG A 269 -27.56 3.58 -2.91
N ASP A 270 -28.51 4.50 -2.73
CA ASP A 270 -29.85 4.33 -3.28
C ASP A 270 -29.89 4.79 -4.75
N PRO A 271 -30.13 3.89 -5.73
CA PRO A 271 -30.15 4.25 -7.14
C PRO A 271 -31.32 5.18 -7.51
N ALA A 272 -32.38 5.25 -6.68
CA ALA A 272 -33.52 6.13 -6.89
C ALA A 272 -33.32 7.54 -6.32
N GLN A 273 -32.24 7.78 -5.58
CA GLN A 273 -31.95 9.08 -4.96
C GLN A 273 -30.79 9.78 -5.62
N ILE A 274 -30.83 11.13 -5.56
CA ILE A 274 -29.68 11.98 -5.85
C ILE A 274 -28.81 12.01 -4.59
N PRO A 275 -27.53 11.61 -4.67
CA PRO A 275 -26.60 11.70 -3.55
C PRO A 275 -26.55 13.09 -2.92
N THR A 276 -26.57 13.13 -1.59
CA THR A 276 -26.34 14.32 -0.77
C THR A 276 -25.15 14.09 0.14
N PHE A 277 -24.40 15.16 0.43
CA PHE A 277 -23.16 15.08 1.20
C PHE A 277 -23.19 16.01 2.40
N ASP A 278 -22.63 15.51 3.51
CA ASP A 278 -22.39 16.24 4.75
C ASP A 278 -20.88 16.29 4.98
N THR A 279 -20.30 17.50 4.87
CA THR A 279 -18.86 17.73 4.95
C THR A 279 -18.51 18.56 6.18
N ARG A 280 -17.45 18.16 6.87
CA ARG A 280 -16.92 18.83 8.06
C ARG A 280 -15.40 18.82 8.09
N GLU A 281 -14.83 19.77 8.82
CA GLU A 281 -13.40 19.75 9.14
C GLU A 281 -13.09 18.69 10.20
N VAL A 282 -11.89 18.12 10.15
CA VAL A 282 -11.38 17.18 11.15
C VAL A 282 -10.01 17.64 11.63
N ASP A 283 -9.80 17.62 12.94
CA ASP A 283 -8.50 17.90 13.54
C ASP A 283 -7.64 16.63 13.54
N LEU A 284 -6.51 16.68 12.83
CA LEU A 284 -5.49 15.63 12.79
C LEU A 284 -4.22 16.06 13.54
N GLY A 285 -4.28 17.05 14.42
CA GLY A 285 -3.16 17.48 15.26
C GLY A 285 -2.09 18.27 14.51
N GLY A 286 -2.44 18.74 13.31
CA GLY A 286 -1.58 19.46 12.37
C GLY A 286 -2.37 19.79 11.11
N LEU A 287 -1.72 20.46 10.15
CA LEU A 287 -2.33 20.85 8.88
C LEU A 287 -1.67 20.12 7.71
N ALA A 288 -2.39 19.91 6.61
CA ALA A 288 -1.83 19.27 5.43
C ALA A 288 -0.96 20.27 4.66
N PRO A 289 0.35 20.04 4.49
CA PRO A 289 1.18 20.94 3.73
C PRO A 289 0.94 20.78 2.23
N LEU A 290 0.93 21.91 1.53
CA LEU A 290 0.99 21.95 0.09
C LEU A 290 2.43 21.61 -0.35
N PHE A 291 2.57 21.00 -1.52
CA PHE A 291 3.84 20.46 -2.05
C PHE A 291 4.98 21.46 -2.31
N LEU A 292 4.77 22.75 -2.06
CA LEU A 292 5.77 23.82 -2.17
C LEU A 292 6.24 24.24 -0.79
N PHE A 293 7.19 23.49 -0.23
CA PHE A 293 7.87 23.87 1.01
C PHE A 293 9.34 23.49 0.97
N LYS A 294 10.13 24.15 1.82
CA LYS A 294 11.57 23.94 1.92
C LYS A 294 11.88 22.50 2.31
N GLN A 295 12.86 21.90 1.62
CA GLN A 295 13.33 20.54 1.89
C GLN A 295 12.21 19.48 1.81
N ASN A 296 11.22 19.70 0.93
CA ASN A 296 10.22 18.68 0.60
C ASN A 296 10.88 17.44 -0.03
N PRO A 297 10.72 16.23 0.56
CA PRO A 297 11.18 14.97 -0.04
C PRO A 297 10.58 14.65 -1.42
N ASN A 298 9.48 15.31 -1.77
CA ASN A 298 8.73 15.12 -3.01
C ASN A 298 8.48 16.46 -3.71
N GLN A 299 9.53 17.13 -4.15
CA GLN A 299 9.46 18.50 -4.67
C GLN A 299 8.40 18.65 -5.80
N TYR A 300 7.40 19.52 -5.62
CA TYR A 300 6.23 19.67 -6.53
C TYR A 300 5.22 18.49 -6.57
N GLY A 301 5.37 17.51 -5.68
CA GLY A 301 4.36 16.47 -5.40
C GLY A 301 3.84 16.58 -3.96
N PRO A 302 2.57 16.22 -3.69
CA PRO A 302 2.03 16.21 -2.34
C PRO A 302 2.81 15.22 -1.47
N VAL A 303 2.79 15.46 -0.17
CA VAL A 303 3.42 14.57 0.82
C VAL A 303 2.50 13.44 1.25
N GLY A 304 1.46 13.13 0.48
CA GLY A 304 0.50 12.07 0.76
C GLY A 304 -0.95 12.54 0.64
N ASP A 305 -1.82 11.56 0.44
CA ASP A 305 -3.26 11.72 0.43
C ASP A 305 -3.84 11.47 1.83
N VAL A 306 -4.93 12.15 2.18
CA VAL A 306 -5.70 11.83 3.39
C VAL A 306 -6.40 10.48 3.20
N GLN A 307 -6.00 9.50 4.00
CA GLN A 307 -6.53 8.14 3.96
C GLN A 307 -7.80 8.06 4.80
N VAL A 308 -8.86 7.44 4.27
CA VAL A 308 -10.03 7.00 5.03
C VAL A 308 -10.09 5.47 5.02
N GLY A 309 -10.41 4.89 6.17
CA GLY A 309 -10.62 3.47 6.38
C GLY A 309 -11.93 3.20 7.11
N VAL A 310 -12.51 2.03 6.87
CA VAL A 310 -13.71 1.53 7.55
C VAL A 310 -13.38 0.14 8.09
N ASP A 311 -13.72 -0.12 9.35
CA ASP A 311 -13.71 -1.48 9.88
C ASP A 311 -14.86 -2.29 9.28
N ALA A 312 -14.53 -3.19 8.36
CA ALA A 312 -15.47 -4.09 7.71
C ALA A 312 -15.59 -5.47 8.37
N SER A 313 -14.98 -5.64 9.56
CA SER A 313 -15.05 -6.90 10.30
C SER A 313 -16.48 -7.22 10.77
N THR A 314 -16.65 -8.42 11.32
CA THR A 314 -17.85 -8.78 12.09
C THR A 314 -17.68 -8.55 13.59
N GLY A 315 -16.58 -7.92 14.01
CA GLY A 315 -16.18 -7.75 15.40
C GLY A 315 -16.78 -6.52 16.08
N ALA A 316 -16.32 -6.25 17.31
CA ALA A 316 -16.79 -5.11 18.11
C ALA A 316 -16.44 -3.74 17.50
N MET A 317 -15.49 -3.70 16.58
CA MET A 317 -15.06 -2.48 15.90
C MET A 317 -15.79 -2.23 14.57
N ARG A 318 -16.67 -3.15 14.12
CA ARG A 318 -17.41 -3.01 12.86
C ARG A 318 -18.03 -1.62 12.71
N GLY A 319 -17.73 -0.97 11.60
CA GLY A 319 -18.30 0.33 11.21
C GLY A 319 -17.57 1.54 11.82
N GLN A 320 -16.54 1.33 12.63
CA GLN A 320 -15.65 2.41 13.03
C GLN A 320 -14.94 2.98 11.80
N LEU A 321 -14.71 4.30 11.82
CA LEU A 321 -14.01 5.02 10.77
C LEU A 321 -12.64 5.46 11.27
N TYR A 322 -11.68 5.46 10.36
CA TYR A 322 -10.31 5.84 10.64
C TYR A 322 -9.84 6.84 9.60
N LEU A 323 -9.14 7.89 10.04
CA LEU A 323 -8.41 8.78 9.15
C LEU A 323 -6.93 8.75 9.49
N LEU A 324 -6.10 8.74 8.46
CA LEU A 324 -4.64 8.87 8.57
C LEU A 324 -4.14 9.88 7.54
N ALA A 325 -3.27 10.79 7.96
CA ALA A 325 -2.66 11.76 7.06
C ALA A 325 -1.23 12.11 7.48
N THR A 326 -0.46 12.54 6.50
CA THR A 326 0.77 13.30 6.75
C THR A 326 0.40 14.75 7.10
N VAL A 327 0.91 15.27 8.21
CA VAL A 327 0.62 16.61 8.71
C VAL A 327 1.91 17.39 9.00
N ASP A 328 1.88 18.72 8.86
CA ASP A 328 2.79 19.68 9.52
C ASP A 328 2.25 19.89 10.95
N PRO A 329 2.88 19.29 11.98
CA PRO A 329 2.42 19.40 13.37
C PRO A 329 2.89 20.72 14.02
N PRO A 330 2.23 21.17 15.10
CA PRO A 330 2.75 22.27 15.89
C PRO A 330 4.14 21.96 16.48
N GLY A 331 5.11 22.85 16.28
CA GLY A 331 6.43 22.77 16.89
C GLY A 331 7.56 22.75 15.87
N GLU A 332 8.60 22.00 16.18
CA GLU A 332 9.82 21.90 15.36
C GLU A 332 9.82 20.69 14.41
N ASP A 333 8.89 19.74 14.56
CA ASP A 333 8.84 18.56 13.70
C ASP A 333 8.27 18.93 12.34
N ASN A 334 8.90 18.52 11.23
CA ASN A 334 8.44 18.97 9.91
C ASN A 334 7.20 18.24 9.44
N LEU A 335 7.19 16.90 9.52
CA LEU A 335 6.08 16.07 9.08
C LEU A 335 5.89 14.87 10.00
N ASP A 336 4.65 14.65 10.41
CA ASP A 336 4.22 13.49 11.20
C ASP A 336 3.14 12.69 10.47
N ILE A 337 3.06 11.39 10.78
CA ILE A 337 1.91 10.55 10.44
C ILE A 337 0.93 10.60 11.59
N SER A 338 -0.23 11.22 11.36
CA SER A 338 -1.25 11.42 12.37
C SER A 338 -2.52 10.63 12.05
N PHE A 339 -3.22 10.22 13.10
CA PHE A 339 -4.37 9.34 13.04
C PHE A 339 -5.50 9.82 13.97
N VAL A 340 -6.74 9.67 13.51
CA VAL A 340 -7.95 9.80 14.35
C VAL A 340 -8.95 8.71 14.01
N ARG A 341 -9.83 8.40 14.98
CA ARG A 341 -10.93 7.45 14.80
C ARG A 341 -12.28 8.06 15.15
N SER A 342 -13.33 7.54 14.54
CA SER A 342 -14.72 7.85 14.85
C SER A 342 -15.51 6.57 15.15
N LEU A 343 -16.34 6.63 16.19
CA LEU A 343 -17.20 5.53 16.64
C LEU A 343 -18.67 5.74 16.28
N ASP A 344 -19.00 6.86 15.63
CA ASP A 344 -20.37 7.34 15.40
C ASP A 344 -20.58 7.80 13.95
N GLY A 345 -19.94 7.11 12.99
CA GLY A 345 -20.14 7.35 11.56
C GLY A 345 -19.55 8.68 11.07
N GLY A 346 -18.49 9.16 11.74
CA GLY A 346 -17.78 10.39 11.40
C GLY A 346 -18.38 11.64 12.05
N ASP A 347 -19.26 11.47 13.04
CA ASP A 347 -19.88 12.60 13.71
C ASP A 347 -18.93 13.31 14.68
N ASN A 348 -18.22 12.52 15.48
CA ASN A 348 -17.16 12.96 16.37
C ASN A 348 -15.88 12.13 16.11
N TRP A 349 -14.74 12.76 16.40
CA TRP A 349 -13.41 12.17 16.21
C TRP A 349 -12.64 12.17 17.53
N SER A 350 -11.76 11.18 17.71
CA SER A 350 -10.83 11.13 18.84
C SER A 350 -9.86 12.31 18.84
N ALA A 351 -9.13 12.48 19.94
CA ALA A 351 -7.90 13.27 19.88
C ALA A 351 -6.91 12.66 18.87
N PRO A 352 -6.10 13.48 18.18
CA PRO A 352 -5.06 13.00 17.26
C PRO A 352 -4.01 12.12 17.94
N VAL A 353 -3.59 11.07 17.25
CA VAL A 353 -2.53 10.14 17.66
C VAL A 353 -1.41 10.20 16.62
N ARG A 354 -0.18 10.54 17.06
CA ARG A 354 1.03 10.43 16.23
C ARG A 354 1.46 8.95 16.18
N ILE A 355 1.56 8.38 14.98
CA ILE A 355 1.92 6.96 14.77
C ILE A 355 3.43 6.76 14.80
N ASN A 356 4.17 7.70 14.20
CA ASN A 356 5.61 7.59 14.15
C ASN A 356 6.25 7.80 15.54
N ASP A 357 7.23 6.96 15.87
CA ASP A 357 7.88 6.87 17.18
C ASP A 357 9.29 7.49 17.22
N ASP A 358 9.72 8.17 16.16
CA ASP A 358 11.00 8.89 16.13
C ASP A 358 10.98 10.14 17.00
N ALA A 359 12.17 10.62 17.36
CA ALA A 359 12.31 11.88 18.06
C ALA A 359 11.92 13.04 17.15
N ARG A 360 11.05 13.93 17.66
CA ARG A 360 10.64 15.15 16.95
C ARG A 360 11.85 15.94 16.48
N SER A 361 11.91 16.28 15.20
CA SER A 361 13.13 16.81 14.59
C SER A 361 12.85 17.61 13.31
N GLN A 362 13.50 18.77 13.18
CA GLN A 362 13.53 19.55 11.92
C GLN A 362 14.28 18.84 10.77
N HIS A 363 14.75 17.62 11.00
CA HIS A 363 15.51 16.84 10.03
C HIS A 363 14.84 15.51 9.67
N HIS A 364 13.64 15.25 10.19
CA HIS A 364 12.86 14.08 9.83
C HIS A 364 11.61 14.52 9.08
N TRP A 365 11.27 13.77 8.03
CA TRP A 365 10.06 13.93 7.27
C TRP A 365 9.39 12.56 7.20
N ASN A 366 8.21 12.45 7.81
CA ASN A 366 7.43 11.22 7.83
C ASN A 366 6.20 11.46 6.98
N TRP A 367 6.21 10.91 5.76
CA TRP A 367 5.36 11.38 4.67
C TRP A 367 4.82 10.22 3.83
N PHE A 368 3.90 10.52 2.94
CA PHE A 368 3.26 9.56 2.04
C PHE A 368 2.58 8.42 2.81
N GLY A 369 1.85 8.79 3.87
CA GLY A 369 1.13 7.84 4.71
C GLY A 369 0.09 7.04 3.93
N MET A 370 0.12 5.73 4.10
CA MET A 370 -0.79 4.75 3.52
C MET A 370 -1.45 3.97 4.65
N MET A 371 -2.75 3.67 4.52
CA MET A 371 -3.51 2.96 5.55
C MET A 371 -4.42 1.88 4.94
N GLY A 372 -4.50 0.74 5.63
CA GLY A 372 -5.41 -0.36 5.32
C GLY A 372 -6.07 -0.88 6.58
N VAL A 373 -7.29 -1.40 6.43
CA VAL A 373 -8.06 -2.02 7.52
C VAL A 373 -8.39 -3.43 7.09
N ALA A 374 -7.86 -4.40 7.81
CA ALA A 374 -8.04 -5.82 7.56
C ALA A 374 -9.43 -6.30 8.02
N PRO A 375 -9.94 -7.42 7.47
CA PRO A 375 -11.22 -8.00 7.87
C PRO A 375 -11.25 -8.53 9.31
N ASN A 376 -10.10 -8.63 9.98
CA ASN A 376 -9.97 -8.96 11.42
C ASN A 376 -9.72 -7.70 12.28
N SER A 377 -10.09 -6.52 11.79
CA SER A 377 -9.92 -5.23 12.47
C SER A 377 -8.48 -4.76 12.69
N ARG A 378 -7.47 -5.44 12.15
CA ARG A 378 -6.10 -4.90 12.12
C ARG A 378 -6.09 -3.62 11.30
N ILE A 379 -5.47 -2.58 11.83
CA ILE A 379 -5.13 -1.38 11.05
C ILE A 379 -3.65 -1.45 10.74
N ASP A 380 -3.30 -1.31 9.46
CA ASP A 380 -1.93 -1.27 8.97
C ASP A 380 -1.60 0.14 8.46
N ALA A 381 -0.45 0.68 8.88
CA ALA A 381 0.07 1.96 8.41
C ALA A 381 1.49 1.81 7.88
N VAL A 382 1.73 2.32 6.66
CA VAL A 382 3.07 2.39 6.04
C VAL A 382 3.32 3.80 5.55
N TRP A 383 4.54 4.30 5.68
CA TRP A 383 4.92 5.64 5.22
C TRP A 383 6.37 5.70 4.79
N TYR A 384 6.71 6.73 4.02
CA TYR A 384 8.07 7.10 3.65
C TYR A 384 8.68 7.91 4.79
N ASP A 385 9.91 7.58 5.15
CA ASP A 385 10.54 8.13 6.33
C ASP A 385 12.01 8.44 6.08
N THR A 386 12.44 9.64 6.46
CA THR A 386 13.82 10.08 6.31
C THR A 386 14.63 9.97 7.60
N ARG A 387 14.08 9.46 8.72
CA ARG A 387 14.74 9.48 10.05
C ARG A 387 16.12 8.83 10.10
N ASP A 388 16.34 7.84 9.23
CA ASP A 388 17.60 7.12 9.13
C ASP A 388 18.61 7.78 8.17
N SER A 389 18.29 8.99 7.70
CA SER A 389 19.06 9.79 6.78
C SER A 389 19.22 11.21 7.30
N ALA A 390 20.40 11.80 7.11
CA ALA A 390 20.61 13.24 7.33
C ALA A 390 20.10 14.11 6.16
N SER A 391 19.43 13.51 5.17
CA SER A 391 18.97 14.12 3.94
C SER A 391 17.49 13.85 3.71
N TYR A 392 16.72 14.92 3.51
CA TYR A 392 15.29 14.88 3.16
C TYR A 392 15.00 14.15 1.83
N LYS A 393 16.04 13.84 1.05
CA LYS A 393 15.94 13.15 -0.25
C LYS A 393 15.98 11.64 -0.13
N VAL A 394 16.47 11.11 0.99
CA VAL A 394 16.66 9.65 1.13
C VAL A 394 15.63 9.14 2.11
N SER A 395 14.68 8.36 1.59
CA SER A 395 13.62 7.74 2.37
C SER A 395 13.79 6.24 2.43
N ARG A 396 13.17 5.61 3.42
CA ARG A 396 12.80 4.19 3.42
C ARG A 396 11.37 4.04 3.92
N LEU A 397 10.77 2.88 3.70
CA LEU A 397 9.43 2.61 4.24
C LEU A 397 9.51 2.14 5.69
N TYR A 398 8.58 2.62 6.51
CA TYR A 398 8.32 2.12 7.85
C TYR A 398 6.90 1.58 7.97
N TYR A 399 6.72 0.58 8.83
CA TYR A 399 5.45 -0.07 9.11
C TYR A 399 5.12 -0.03 10.60
N SER A 400 3.83 0.15 10.91
CA SER A 400 3.24 -0.04 12.22
C SER A 400 1.80 -0.54 12.08
N TYR A 401 1.31 -1.28 13.07
CA TYR A 401 -0.06 -1.81 13.08
C TYR A 401 -0.74 -1.62 14.43
N SER A 402 -2.08 -1.69 14.41
CA SER A 402 -2.93 -1.60 15.60
C SER A 402 -4.00 -2.70 15.60
N TRP A 403 -4.28 -3.24 16.79
CA TRP A 403 -5.34 -4.23 17.05
C TRP A 403 -6.51 -3.68 17.87
N ASP A 404 -6.42 -2.44 18.36
CA ASP A 404 -7.37 -1.84 19.30
C ASP A 404 -8.11 -0.62 18.73
N GLY A 405 -8.19 -0.56 17.40
CA GLY A 405 -8.83 0.52 16.66
C GLY A 405 -8.00 1.80 16.66
N GLY A 406 -6.67 1.69 16.70
CA GLY A 406 -5.72 2.80 16.62
C GLY A 406 -5.49 3.56 17.92
N GLN A 407 -5.81 2.97 19.09
CA GLN A 407 -5.48 3.57 20.39
C GLN A 407 -4.00 3.36 20.72
N THR A 408 -3.48 2.19 20.41
CA THR A 408 -2.07 1.85 20.51
C THR A 408 -1.56 1.31 19.18
N TRP A 409 -0.27 1.50 18.94
CA TRP A 409 0.41 1.15 17.71
C TRP A 409 1.68 0.36 18.03
N SER A 410 1.99 -0.61 17.19
CA SER A 410 3.23 -1.38 17.30
C SER A 410 4.45 -0.46 17.12
N LYS A 411 5.59 -0.88 17.67
CA LYS A 411 6.88 -0.23 17.38
C LYS A 411 7.07 -0.11 15.87
N ASN A 412 7.59 1.02 15.41
CA ASN A 412 7.86 1.23 13.99
C ASN A 412 9.01 0.32 13.54
N VAL A 413 8.85 -0.34 12.40
CA VAL A 413 9.89 -1.22 11.81
C VAL A 413 10.20 -0.78 10.37
N PRO A 414 11.48 -0.71 9.96
CA PRO A 414 11.83 -0.45 8.57
C PRO A 414 11.52 -1.68 7.71
N VAL A 415 10.86 -1.48 6.57
CA VAL A 415 10.35 -2.58 5.70
C VAL A 415 10.85 -2.51 4.27
N SER A 416 11.65 -1.51 3.91
CA SER A 416 12.38 -1.45 2.65
C SER A 416 13.81 -0.91 2.84
N PRO A 417 14.73 -1.18 1.89
CA PRO A 417 16.00 -0.46 1.85
C PRO A 417 15.79 1.05 1.65
N ALA A 418 16.82 1.83 1.96
CA ALA A 418 16.81 3.27 1.67
C ALA A 418 17.00 3.54 0.17
N PHE A 419 16.34 4.58 -0.33
CA PHE A 419 16.43 5.04 -1.72
C PHE A 419 16.33 6.56 -1.80
N ASP A 420 16.96 7.15 -2.83
CA ASP A 420 16.96 8.60 -3.07
C ASP A 420 15.77 8.96 -3.97
N THR A 421 14.80 9.69 -3.42
CA THR A 421 13.57 10.10 -4.11
C THR A 421 13.81 11.14 -5.22
N THR A 422 15.07 11.57 -5.40
CA THR A 422 15.47 12.59 -6.36
C THR A 422 16.19 12.09 -7.60
N LEU A 423 16.24 10.77 -7.79
CA LEU A 423 16.85 10.16 -8.96
C LEU A 423 15.87 10.08 -10.14
N ALA A 424 16.41 10.32 -11.34
CA ALA A 424 15.81 10.00 -12.63
C ALA A 424 14.34 10.42 -12.80
N TYR A 425 14.05 11.67 -12.44
CA TYR A 425 12.73 12.26 -12.66
C TYR A 425 12.35 12.24 -14.15
N PRO A 426 11.20 11.63 -14.52
CA PRO A 426 10.72 11.68 -15.90
C PRO A 426 10.54 13.14 -16.34
N HIS A 427 11.33 13.57 -17.31
CA HIS A 427 11.36 14.94 -17.86
C HIS A 427 11.42 16.03 -16.77
N ALA A 428 12.31 15.86 -15.78
CA ALA A 428 12.51 16.84 -14.71
C ALA A 428 11.24 17.21 -13.92
N SER A 429 10.29 16.27 -13.77
CA SER A 429 9.07 16.43 -12.97
C SER A 429 9.30 16.69 -11.48
N THR A 430 10.54 16.50 -10.99
CA THR A 430 11.01 16.76 -9.62
C THR A 430 10.28 16.04 -8.48
N LYS A 431 9.39 15.09 -8.80
CA LYS A 431 8.60 14.32 -7.83
C LYS A 431 8.61 12.81 -8.13
N ILE A 432 8.36 12.00 -7.10
CA ILE A 432 8.27 10.52 -7.20
C ILE A 432 6.83 10.02 -7.41
N GLY A 433 5.89 10.95 -7.62
CA GLY A 433 4.46 10.69 -7.74
C GLY A 433 3.69 11.38 -6.62
N ASP A 434 2.37 11.24 -6.65
CA ASP A 434 1.45 11.95 -5.78
C ASP A 434 0.72 11.03 -4.78
N TYR A 435 0.71 9.72 -5.02
CA TYR A 435 0.20 8.72 -4.07
C TYR A 435 0.91 7.36 -4.22
N SER A 436 0.69 6.51 -3.23
CA SER A 436 0.95 5.07 -3.23
C SER A 436 -0.18 4.39 -2.46
N THR A 437 -0.36 3.08 -2.62
CA THR A 437 -1.55 2.39 -2.12
C THR A 437 -1.19 1.22 -1.22
N LEU A 438 -1.95 1.07 -0.14
CA LEU A 438 -1.93 -0.09 0.75
C LEU A 438 -3.33 -0.69 0.83
N VAL A 439 -3.43 -2.01 0.76
CA VAL A 439 -4.65 -2.78 1.03
C VAL A 439 -4.31 -3.93 1.97
N SER A 440 -5.14 -4.17 2.99
CA SER A 440 -4.90 -5.23 3.98
C SER A 440 -5.83 -6.42 3.77
N ASP A 441 -5.27 -7.62 3.85
CA ASP A 441 -6.02 -8.85 4.09
C ASP A 441 -5.86 -9.27 5.57
N ALA A 442 -6.44 -10.42 5.94
CA ALA A 442 -6.38 -10.90 7.32
C ALA A 442 -4.94 -11.14 7.81
N ASN A 443 -4.03 -11.57 6.92
CA ASN A 443 -2.67 -12.00 7.28
C ASN A 443 -1.64 -10.87 7.15
N ALA A 444 -1.82 -9.95 6.21
CA ALA A 444 -0.81 -8.98 5.81
C ALA A 444 -1.40 -7.70 5.21
N ALA A 445 -0.54 -6.69 5.08
CA ALA A 445 -0.76 -5.51 4.25
C ALA A 445 0.06 -5.60 2.96
N HIS A 446 -0.57 -5.21 1.86
CA HIS A 446 -0.06 -5.26 0.50
C HIS A 446 0.12 -3.84 -0.02
N ILE A 447 1.35 -3.49 -0.40
CA ILE A 447 1.75 -2.14 -0.78
C ILE A 447 2.19 -2.15 -2.23
N ALA A 448 1.71 -1.20 -3.02
CA ALA A 448 2.36 -0.78 -4.24
C ALA A 448 2.90 0.64 -4.07
N TYR A 449 4.19 0.83 -4.30
CA TYR A 449 4.89 2.08 -4.04
C TYR A 449 5.97 2.37 -5.07
N THR A 450 6.32 3.65 -5.24
CA THR A 450 7.40 4.05 -6.14
C THR A 450 8.73 4.09 -5.38
N ALA A 451 9.80 3.49 -5.92
CA ALA A 451 11.16 3.66 -5.40
C ALA A 451 12.18 3.78 -6.54
N THR A 452 13.43 4.06 -6.17
CA THR A 452 14.52 4.33 -7.12
C THR A 452 15.69 3.37 -7.01
N PHE A 453 15.43 2.12 -6.59
CA PHE A 453 16.50 1.17 -6.30
C PHE A 453 17.39 0.87 -7.52
N ASN A 454 16.80 0.83 -8.72
CA ASN A 454 17.52 0.59 -9.98
C ASN A 454 18.16 1.86 -10.57
N GLY A 455 18.01 3.02 -9.92
CA GLY A 455 18.47 4.31 -10.44
C GLY A 455 17.47 5.06 -11.31
N GLU A 456 16.33 4.44 -11.64
CA GLU A 456 15.11 5.07 -12.19
C GLU A 456 13.90 4.89 -11.29
N GLN A 457 12.80 5.60 -11.55
CA GLN A 457 11.56 5.42 -10.79
C GLN A 457 10.86 4.14 -11.25
N ASP A 458 10.68 3.21 -10.34
CA ASP A 458 10.01 1.94 -10.56
C ASP A 458 8.89 1.72 -9.55
N VAL A 459 7.93 0.90 -9.94
CA VAL A 459 6.85 0.45 -9.07
C VAL A 459 7.24 -0.87 -8.43
N TYR A 460 7.18 -0.92 -7.11
CA TYR A 460 7.45 -2.10 -6.32
C TYR A 460 6.21 -2.55 -5.56
N TYR A 461 6.05 -3.87 -5.49
CA TYR A 461 5.14 -4.53 -4.58
C TYR A 461 5.88 -4.97 -3.32
N LEU A 462 5.25 -4.79 -2.17
CA LEU A 462 5.76 -5.19 -0.87
C LEU A 462 4.62 -5.76 -0.03
N GLN A 463 4.86 -6.90 0.63
CA GLN A 463 3.98 -7.44 1.65
C GLN A 463 4.62 -7.26 3.03
N VAL A 464 3.87 -6.67 3.97
CA VAL A 464 4.26 -6.51 5.38
C VAL A 464 3.21 -7.12 6.29
N PHE A 465 3.58 -7.51 7.49
CA PHE A 465 2.69 -8.19 8.42
C PHE A 465 3.19 -8.03 9.87
N PRO A 466 2.29 -8.14 10.87
CA PRO A 466 2.67 -8.27 12.27
C PRO A 466 3.62 -9.45 12.45
N ASP A 467 4.78 -9.21 13.05
CA ASP A 467 5.78 -10.22 13.35
C ASP A 467 6.51 -9.80 14.63
N CYS A 468 5.79 -9.77 15.74
CA CYS A 468 6.33 -9.27 17.00
C CYS A 468 7.44 -10.18 17.56
N ASN A 469 7.40 -11.48 17.22
CA ASN A 469 8.38 -12.47 17.64
C ASN A 469 9.60 -12.56 16.67
N GLN A 470 9.55 -11.85 15.54
CA GLN A 470 10.62 -11.72 14.54
C GLN A 470 11.03 -13.04 13.89
N ASN A 471 10.07 -13.94 13.65
CA ASN A 471 10.34 -15.24 13.04
C ASN A 471 10.15 -15.24 11.51
N GLY A 472 9.73 -14.11 10.92
CA GLY A 472 9.49 -13.95 9.49
C GLY A 472 8.15 -14.51 9.01
N GLN A 473 7.22 -14.77 9.91
CA GLN A 473 5.85 -15.20 9.61
C GLN A 473 4.88 -14.20 10.24
N SER A 474 3.69 -14.10 9.67
CA SER A 474 2.63 -13.28 10.26
C SER A 474 2.18 -13.87 11.59
N ASP A 475 2.11 -13.03 12.63
CA ASP A 475 1.56 -13.39 13.94
C ASP A 475 0.15 -13.98 13.81
N VAL A 476 -0.65 -13.48 12.86
CA VAL A 476 -2.00 -14.00 12.56
C VAL A 476 -1.93 -15.45 12.09
N ALA A 477 -1.00 -15.74 11.18
CA ALA A 477 -0.80 -17.09 10.65
C ALA A 477 -0.27 -18.03 11.73
N ASP A 478 0.65 -17.55 12.59
CA ASP A 478 1.20 -18.34 13.68
C ASP A 478 0.14 -18.72 14.71
N ILE A 479 -0.72 -17.79 15.13
CA ILE A 479 -1.84 -18.07 16.04
C ILE A 479 -2.83 -19.04 15.39
N ALA A 480 -3.25 -18.77 14.15
CA ALA A 480 -4.22 -19.62 13.43
C ALA A 480 -3.71 -21.06 13.24
N GLN A 481 -2.39 -21.22 13.01
CA GLN A 481 -1.73 -22.50 12.87
C GLN A 481 -1.24 -23.09 14.18
N ARG A 482 -1.57 -22.45 15.32
CA ARG A 482 -1.24 -22.95 16.65
C ARG A 482 0.28 -23.09 16.88
N ARG A 483 1.08 -22.23 16.26
CA ARG A 483 2.54 -22.20 16.45
C ARG A 483 2.93 -21.40 17.69
N VAL A 484 2.06 -20.50 18.13
CA VAL A 484 2.16 -19.68 19.35
C VAL A 484 0.80 -19.60 20.04
N GLY A 485 0.78 -19.29 21.33
CA GLY A 485 -0.43 -18.99 22.10
C GLY A 485 -0.95 -17.56 21.92
N ASP A 486 -2.25 -17.40 22.13
CA ASP A 486 -2.94 -16.12 22.33
C ASP A 486 -4.03 -16.35 23.40
N THR A 487 -3.62 -16.29 24.66
CA THR A 487 -4.44 -16.68 25.82
C THR A 487 -5.56 -15.68 26.09
N ASN A 488 -5.33 -14.40 25.79
CA ASN A 488 -6.29 -13.32 26.04
C ASN A 488 -7.13 -12.97 24.79
N ALA A 489 -6.89 -13.64 23.65
CA ALA A 489 -7.55 -13.47 22.37
C ALA A 489 -7.47 -12.04 21.84
N ASN A 490 -6.32 -11.37 22.03
CA ASN A 490 -6.10 -10.00 21.59
C ASN A 490 -5.33 -9.88 20.27
N HIS A 491 -5.09 -11.00 19.58
CA HIS A 491 -4.37 -11.10 18.31
C HIS A 491 -2.86 -10.86 18.39
N LEU A 492 -2.29 -10.72 19.59
CA LEU A 492 -0.86 -10.72 19.81
C LEU A 492 -0.42 -12.08 20.37
N PRO A 493 0.66 -12.67 19.84
CA PRO A 493 1.26 -13.84 20.46
C PRO A 493 1.65 -13.58 21.93
N ASP A 494 1.31 -14.50 22.82
CA ASP A 494 1.58 -14.40 24.27
C ASP A 494 3.07 -14.13 24.56
N VAL A 495 3.97 -14.69 23.73
CA VAL A 495 5.43 -14.50 23.81
C VAL A 495 5.86 -13.03 23.66
N CYS A 496 5.07 -12.23 22.95
CA CYS A 496 5.30 -10.80 22.71
C CYS A 496 4.73 -9.90 23.81
N GLU A 497 3.99 -10.47 24.76
CA GLU A 497 3.29 -9.72 25.78
C GLU A 497 3.88 -9.93 27.18
N ALA A 498 3.65 -8.98 28.08
CA ALA A 498 4.01 -9.11 29.49
C ALA A 498 2.83 -9.67 30.30
N ILE A 499 2.34 -10.86 29.93
CA ILE A 499 1.19 -11.52 30.58
C ILE A 499 1.60 -12.76 31.37
N ARG A 500 0.66 -13.28 32.17
CA ARG A 500 0.78 -14.58 32.84
C ARG A 500 -0.05 -15.61 32.09
N VAL A 501 0.60 -16.63 31.54
CA VAL A 501 -0.06 -17.78 30.92
C VAL A 501 -0.26 -18.87 31.98
N LEU A 502 -1.50 -19.34 32.16
CA LEU A 502 -1.80 -20.39 33.13
C LEU A 502 -1.37 -21.74 32.57
N GLY A 503 -0.49 -22.43 33.29
CA GLY A 503 0.05 -23.73 32.86
C GLY A 503 1.41 -23.66 32.17
N ASP A 504 1.90 -22.45 31.89
CA ASP A 504 3.29 -22.22 31.51
C ASP A 504 4.18 -22.43 32.76
N ILE A 505 4.90 -23.54 32.78
CA ILE A 505 5.76 -24.01 33.88
C ILE A 505 7.22 -23.68 33.58
N ASP A 506 7.57 -23.43 32.31
CA ASP A 506 8.91 -23.03 31.92
C ASP A 506 9.19 -21.54 31.77
N ALA A 507 8.14 -20.75 31.92
CA ALA A 507 8.12 -19.30 31.84
C ALA A 507 8.51 -18.77 30.46
N ASP A 508 8.26 -19.54 29.39
CA ASP A 508 8.46 -19.10 28.01
C ASP A 508 7.22 -18.41 27.40
N ARG A 509 6.12 -18.32 28.16
CA ARG A 509 4.82 -17.74 27.79
C ARG A 509 4.09 -18.50 26.70
N ASP A 510 4.36 -19.78 26.57
CA ASP A 510 3.58 -20.71 25.78
C ASP A 510 3.15 -21.88 26.69
N VAL A 511 2.08 -22.59 26.31
CA VAL A 511 1.78 -23.89 26.95
C VAL A 511 2.03 -24.96 25.92
N ASP A 512 3.14 -25.69 26.09
CA ASP A 512 3.58 -26.68 25.12
C ASP A 512 4.05 -28.02 25.74
N GLN A 513 4.74 -28.83 24.94
CA GLN A 513 5.21 -30.14 25.38
C GLN A 513 6.25 -30.04 26.51
N ALA A 514 7.05 -28.97 26.57
CA ALA A 514 8.02 -28.75 27.63
C ALA A 514 7.33 -28.59 28.99
N ASP A 515 6.18 -27.92 29.05
CA ASP A 515 5.41 -27.80 30.29
C ASP A 515 4.81 -29.14 30.72
N ILE A 516 4.23 -29.87 29.76
CA ILE A 516 3.68 -31.20 30.00
C ILE A 516 4.77 -32.13 30.55
N ASP A 517 5.96 -32.10 29.96
CA ASP A 517 7.11 -32.90 30.41
C ASP A 517 7.56 -32.51 31.83
N ARG A 518 7.47 -31.22 32.20
CA ARG A 518 7.76 -30.75 33.57
C ARG A 518 6.72 -31.23 34.59
N VAL A 519 5.43 -31.29 34.24
CA VAL A 519 4.40 -31.92 35.07
C VAL A 519 4.68 -33.41 35.22
N LEU A 520 4.94 -34.10 34.11
CA LEU A 520 5.20 -35.54 34.09
C LEU A 520 6.46 -35.92 34.88
N ALA A 521 7.50 -35.09 34.85
CA ALA A 521 8.71 -35.26 35.66
C ALA A 521 8.46 -35.10 37.17
N GLY A 522 7.42 -34.34 37.55
CA GLY A 522 6.97 -34.16 38.93
C GLY A 522 6.03 -35.26 39.45
N ARG A 523 5.60 -36.19 38.57
CA ARG A 523 4.57 -37.18 38.89
C ARG A 523 4.89 -38.00 40.15
N GLY A 524 3.87 -38.15 41.00
CA GLY A 524 3.95 -38.93 42.23
C GLY A 524 4.54 -38.17 43.43
N ARG A 525 4.76 -36.85 43.29
CA ARG A 525 5.16 -35.97 44.39
C ARG A 525 3.95 -35.22 44.93
N ARG A 526 3.96 -34.96 46.25
CA ARG A 526 3.03 -34.02 46.88
C ARG A 526 3.42 -32.61 46.47
N ALA A 527 2.47 -31.84 45.97
CA ALA A 527 2.67 -30.45 45.61
C ALA A 527 2.81 -29.58 46.87
N ALA A 528 3.77 -28.65 46.84
CA ALA A 528 3.76 -27.55 47.81
C ALA A 528 2.60 -26.59 47.49
N PRO A 529 2.09 -25.82 48.46
CA PRO A 529 1.08 -24.80 48.18
C PRO A 529 1.55 -23.85 47.06
N GLY A 530 0.79 -23.81 45.95
CA GLY A 530 1.11 -22.97 44.78
C GLY A 530 2.15 -23.55 43.81
N ASP A 531 2.49 -24.85 43.89
CA ASP A 531 3.34 -25.50 42.89
C ASP A 531 2.67 -25.42 41.50
N PRO A 532 3.33 -24.82 40.49
CA PRO A 532 2.73 -24.63 39.16
C PRO A 532 2.47 -25.94 38.41
N ARG A 533 2.99 -27.08 38.90
CA ARG A 533 2.75 -28.40 38.31
C ARG A 533 1.47 -29.08 38.81
N ASP A 534 0.82 -28.53 39.84
CA ASP A 534 -0.47 -29.01 40.39
C ASP A 534 -1.62 -28.21 39.75
N ILE A 535 -1.93 -28.52 38.50
CA ILE A 535 -2.81 -27.74 37.62
C ILE A 535 -4.27 -27.80 38.10
N ASP A 536 -4.68 -28.86 38.80
CA ASP A 536 -6.01 -28.97 39.39
C ASP A 536 -6.09 -28.54 40.87
N GLY A 537 -4.95 -28.29 41.52
CA GLY A 537 -4.87 -27.79 42.89
C GLY A 537 -5.24 -28.84 43.95
N ASN A 538 -5.19 -30.14 43.62
CA ASN A 538 -5.56 -31.21 44.53
C ASN A 538 -4.42 -31.58 45.53
N GLY A 539 -3.25 -30.97 45.38
CA GLY A 539 -2.07 -31.19 46.22
C GLY A 539 -1.18 -32.35 45.77
N THR A 540 -1.42 -32.96 44.60
CA THR A 540 -0.71 -34.13 44.08
C THR A 540 -0.44 -34.01 42.59
N ILE A 541 0.84 -33.92 42.21
CA ILE A 541 1.24 -33.86 40.80
C ILE A 541 1.07 -35.24 40.17
N ASN A 542 0.15 -35.37 39.22
CA ASN A 542 -0.20 -36.64 38.59
C ASN A 542 -0.59 -36.51 37.09
N VAL A 543 -1.08 -37.60 36.49
CA VAL A 543 -1.41 -37.63 35.05
C VAL A 543 -2.63 -36.77 34.73
N LEU A 544 -3.52 -36.51 35.69
CA LEU A 544 -4.66 -35.60 35.51
C LEU A 544 -4.19 -34.16 35.32
N ASP A 545 -3.13 -33.73 36.01
CA ASP A 545 -2.50 -32.43 35.79
C ASP A 545 -1.95 -32.33 34.36
N ALA A 546 -1.21 -33.35 33.92
CA ALA A 546 -0.65 -33.39 32.56
C ALA A 546 -1.76 -33.41 31.49
N ARG A 547 -2.87 -34.11 31.72
CA ARG A 547 -4.03 -34.11 30.81
C ARG A 547 -4.74 -32.76 30.77
N LYS A 548 -4.89 -32.11 31.93
CA LYS A 548 -5.50 -30.78 32.03
C LYS A 548 -4.63 -29.75 31.32
N LEU A 549 -3.31 -29.87 31.45
CA LEU A 549 -2.36 -29.03 30.75
C LEU A 549 -2.31 -29.28 29.25
N ALA A 550 -2.35 -30.55 28.82
CA ALA A 550 -2.44 -30.91 27.40
C ALA A 550 -3.70 -30.34 26.73
N ALA A 551 -4.81 -30.21 27.47
CA ALA A 551 -6.02 -29.55 26.97
C ALA A 551 -5.87 -28.02 26.83
N ALA A 552 -4.95 -27.42 27.56
CA ALA A 552 -4.60 -26.01 27.48
C ALA A 552 -3.43 -25.73 26.51
N CYS A 553 -2.80 -26.77 25.97
CA CYS A 553 -1.68 -26.59 25.05
C CYS A 553 -2.12 -25.91 23.76
N THR A 554 -1.32 -24.93 23.37
CA THR A 554 -1.50 -24.11 22.18
C THR A 554 -1.06 -24.86 20.92
N ARG A 555 -0.04 -25.74 21.00
CA ARG A 555 0.61 -26.41 19.86
C ARG A 555 -0.08 -27.72 19.37
N PRO A 556 -0.06 -28.04 18.06
CA PRO A 556 -0.74 -29.22 17.49
C PRO A 556 -0.24 -30.58 18.00
N ARG A 557 0.97 -30.66 18.57
CA ARG A 557 1.62 -31.91 18.96
C ARG A 557 1.57 -32.24 20.46
N CYS A 558 0.80 -31.49 21.24
CA CYS A 558 0.66 -31.73 22.68
C CYS A 558 -0.33 -32.84 23.07
N ALA A 559 -0.98 -33.48 22.10
CA ALA A 559 -1.86 -34.61 22.39
C ALA A 559 -1.02 -35.83 22.78
N MET A 560 -1.18 -36.30 24.03
CA MET A 560 -0.72 -37.61 24.49
C MET A 560 -1.53 -38.75 23.88
#